data_AF-A0A4Z0NJS5-F1
#
_entry.id   AF-A0A4Z0NJS5-F1
#
_cell.length_a   1.000
_cell.length_b   1.000
_cell.length_c   1.000
_cell.angle_alpha   90.00
_cell.angle_beta   90.00
_cell.angle_gamma   90.00
#
_symmetry.space_group_name_H-M   'P 1'
#
loop_
_entity.id
_entity.type
_entity.pdbx_description
1 polymer ?
#
loop_
_entity_poly.entity_id
_entity_poly.type
_entity_poly.pdbx_seq_one_letter_code
_entity_poly.pdbx_strand_id
1 'polypeptide(L)' 'MSAANPLSDALPLVAALAEELAFALTSDLLAEQYRQPSRALDQLSAAKTFLEQHNHPVGSHAQEAVEIAIAQGGLPTK' A
#
# COMPACT_ATOMS: atom_id res chain seq x y z
N MET A 1 28.58 7.06 17.65
CA MET A 1 27.18 7.44 17.32
C MET A 1 26.95 6.99 15.90
N SER A 2 26.31 5.84 15.69
CA SER A 2 25.98 5.38 14.34
C SER A 2 24.98 6.37 13.75
N ALA A 3 25.32 6.96 12.59
CA ALA A 3 24.40 7.82 11.87
C ALA A 3 23.10 7.02 11.65
N ALA A 4 21.98 7.52 12.16
CA ALA A 4 20.67 6.94 11.90
C ALA A 4 20.53 6.83 10.37
N ASN A 5 20.35 5.61 9.88
CA ASN A 5 20.16 5.41 8.45
C ASN A 5 18.78 5.99 8.13
N PRO A 6 18.67 7.10 7.37
CA PRO A 6 17.39 7.81 7.20
C PRO A 6 16.30 6.93 6.57
N LEU A 7 16.71 5.87 5.85
CA LEU A 7 15.84 4.82 5.33
C LEU A 7 15.24 3.93 6.43
N SER A 8 15.99 3.61 7.48
CA SER A 8 15.49 2.81 8.61
C SER A 8 14.40 3.54 9.40
N ASP A 9 14.45 4.87 9.46
CA ASP A 9 13.43 5.67 10.14
C ASP A 9 12.19 5.93 9.25
N ALA A 10 12.36 5.89 7.92
CA ALA A 10 11.28 6.14 6.97
C ALA A 10 10.39 4.92 6.73
N LEU A 11 10.92 3.70 6.76
CA LEU A 11 10.16 2.48 6.44
C LEU A 11 8.96 2.26 7.39
N PRO A 12 9.08 2.40 8.72
CA PRO A 12 7.93 2.29 9.62
C PRO A 12 6.86 3.35 9.35
N LEU A 13 7.26 4.57 9.00
CA LEU A 13 6.34 5.65 8.67
C LEU A 13 5.57 5.36 7.38
N VAL A 14 6.26 4.89 6.34
CA VAL A 14 5.62 4.49 5.08
C VAL A 14 4.66 3.33 5.31
N ALA A 15 5.02 2.34 6.13
CA ALA A 15 4.14 1.23 6.49
C ALA A 15 2.87 1.69 7.23
N ALA A 16 3.02 2.58 8.22
CA ALA A 16 1.88 3.13 8.95
C ALA A 16 0.95 3.94 8.03
N LEU A 17 1.50 4.78 7.16
CA LEU A 17 0.70 5.58 6.22
C LEU A 17 0.00 4.71 5.17
N ALA A 18 0.66 3.64 4.69
CA ALA A 18 0.05 2.69 3.78
C ALA A 18 -1.15 1.97 4.43
N GLU A 19 -1.02 1.60 5.71
CA GLU A 19 -2.08 0.94 6.45
C GLU A 19 -3.29 1.86 6.68
N GLU A 20 -3.05 3.10 7.10
CA GLU A 20 -4.12 4.11 7.26
C GLU A 20 -4.82 4.43 5.93
N LEU A 21 -4.06 4.54 4.84
CA LEU A 21 -4.62 4.74 3.51
C LEU A 21 -5.47 3.55 3.07
N ALA A 22 -5.01 2.32 3.30
CA ALA A 22 -5.77 1.11 2.98
C ALA A 22 -7.06 1.02 3.78
N PHE A 23 -7.02 1.34 5.08
CA PHE A 23 -8.20 1.39 5.92
C PHE A 23 -9.22 2.41 5.39
N ALA A 24 -8.78 3.61 5.03
CA ALA A 24 -9.66 4.63 4.46
C ALA A 24 -10.30 4.19 3.12
N LEU A 25 -9.55 3.47 2.28
CA LEU A 25 -10.02 2.98 0.98
C LEU A 25 -10.88 1.72 1.06
N THR A 26 -10.92 1.02 2.20
CA THR A 26 -11.59 -0.28 2.33
C THR A 26 -13.08 -0.19 2.01
N SER A 27 -13.75 0.86 2.49
CA SER A 27 -15.19 1.05 2.24
C SER A 27 -15.45 1.27 0.75
N ASP A 28 -14.61 2.06 0.09
CA ASP A 28 -14.75 2.32 -1.34
C ASP A 28 -14.42 1.06 -2.15
N LEU A 29 -13.42 0.28 -1.74
CA LEU A 29 -13.03 -0.98 -2.40
C LEU A 29 -14.13 -2.05 -2.35
N LEU A 30 -14.95 -2.03 -1.30
CA LEU A 30 -16.09 -2.93 -1.14
C LEU A 30 -17.34 -2.42 -1.85
N ALA A 31 -17.51 -1.10 -1.96
CA ALA A 31 -18.71 -0.46 -2.51
C ALA A 31 -18.64 -0.21 -4.01
N GLU A 32 -17.46 0.14 -4.55
CA GLU A 32 -17.25 0.49 -5.95
C GLU A 32 -16.53 -0.65 -6.68
N GLN A 33 -17.00 -1.00 -7.89
CA GLN A 33 -16.16 -1.78 -8.82
C GLN A 33 -15.08 -0.85 -9.37
N TYR A 34 -13.87 -0.92 -8.82
CA TYR A 34 -12.70 -0.18 -9.29
C TYR A 34 -12.24 -0.69 -10.66
N ARG A 35 -13.01 -0.42 -11.71
CA ARG A 35 -12.58 -0.57 -13.11
C ARG A 35 -11.80 0.64 -13.61
N GLN A 36 -11.77 1.73 -12.85
CA GLN A 36 -11.03 2.95 -13.19
C GLN A 36 -9.78 3.11 -12.34
N PRO A 37 -8.68 3.62 -12.93
CA PRO A 37 -7.43 3.84 -12.21
C PRO A 37 -7.62 4.88 -11.10
N SER A 38 -7.32 4.50 -9.86
CA SER A 38 -7.33 5.37 -8.69
C SER A 38 -5.91 5.69 -8.27
N ARG A 39 -5.59 6.98 -8.20
CA ARG A 39 -4.28 7.46 -7.73
C ARG A 39 -3.94 6.96 -6.32
N ALA A 40 -4.96 6.79 -5.47
CA ALA A 40 -4.77 6.28 -4.12
C ALA A 40 -4.35 4.79 -4.13
N LEU A 41 -4.94 3.98 -5.01
CA LEU A 41 -4.54 2.58 -5.21
C LEU A 41 -3.15 2.46 -5.83
N ASP A 42 -2.80 3.34 -6.78
CA ASP A 42 -1.45 3.40 -7.35
C ASP A 42 -0.40 3.70 -6.28
N GLN A 43 -0.68 4.67 -5.41
CA GLN A 43 0.20 5.02 -4.29
C GLN A 43 0.31 3.90 -3.27
N LEU A 44 -0.79 3.20 -2.97
CA LEU A 44 -0.78 2.06 -2.07
C LEU A 44 0.04 0.89 -2.64
N SER A 45 -0.12 0.59 -3.93
CA SER A 45 0.67 -0.41 -4.65
C SER A 45 2.16 -0.07 -4.69
N ALA A 46 2.49 1.21 -4.90
CA ALA A 46 3.87 1.69 -4.85
C ALA A 46 4.47 1.57 -3.45
N ALA A 47 3.71 1.91 -2.39
CA ALA A 47 4.15 1.78 -1.01
C ALA A 47 4.41 0.31 -0.63
N LYS A 48 3.51 -0.61 -1.01
CA LYS A 48 3.71 -2.06 -0.83
C LYS A 48 4.99 -2.53 -1.52
N THR A 49 5.18 -2.20 -2.80
CA THR A 49 6.38 -2.57 -3.56
C THR A 49 7.66 -2.04 -2.89
N PHE A 50 7.63 -0.79 -2.42
CA PHE A 50 8.76 -0.18 -1.73
C PHE A 50 9.11 -0.92 -0.43
N LEU A 51 8.12 -1.24 0.42
CA LEU A 51 8.33 -1.98 1.66
C LEU A 51 8.90 -3.38 1.40
N GLU A 52 8.37 -4.09 0.40
CA GLU A 52 8.86 -5.41 -0.02
C GLU A 52 10.32 -5.37 -0.50
N GLN A 53 10.67 -4.39 -1.33
CA GLN A 53 12.06 -4.21 -1.81
C GLN A 53 13.05 -3.97 -0.67
N HIS A 54 12.58 -3.39 0.44
CA HIS A 54 13.38 -3.13 1.63
C HIS A 54 13.26 -4.23 2.70
N ASN A 55 12.61 -5.37 2.40
CA ASN A 55 12.32 -6.45 3.35
C ASN A 55 11.60 -5.99 4.63
N HIS A 56 10.79 -4.93 4.51
CA HIS A 56 9.98 -4.42 5.61
C HIS A 56 8.58 -5.05 5.56
N PRO A 57 7.99 -5.43 6.71
CA PRO A 57 6.64 -5.98 6.74
C PRO A 57 5.62 -4.98 6.16
N VAL A 58 4.67 -5.52 5.40
CA VAL A 58 3.48 -4.81 4.90
C VAL A 58 2.32 -5.15 5.84
N GLY A 59 1.52 -4.15 6.21
CA GLY A 59 0.34 -4.35 7.06
C GLY A 59 -0.76 -5.12 6.34
N SER A 60 -1.65 -5.75 7.11
CA SER A 60 -2.69 -6.63 6.57
C SER A 60 -3.70 -5.87 5.70
N HIS A 61 -4.09 -4.65 6.09
CA HIS A 61 -5.05 -3.87 5.30
C HIS A 61 -4.40 -3.41 3.99
N ALA A 62 -3.14 -2.94 4.03
CA ALA A 62 -2.42 -2.56 2.83
C ALA A 62 -2.24 -3.74 1.85
N GLN A 63 -1.98 -4.94 2.38
CA GLN A 63 -1.91 -6.17 1.60
C GLN A 63 -3.27 -6.49 0.94
N GLU A 64 -4.33 -6.58 1.75
CA GLU A 64 -5.67 -6.94 1.31
C GLU A 64 -6.23 -5.94 0.29
N ALA A 65 -6.09 -4.64 0.53
CA ALA A 65 -6.58 -3.60 -0.35
C ALA A 65 -5.93 -3.66 -1.75
N VAL A 66 -4.63 -3.96 -1.83
CA VAL A 66 -3.94 -4.14 -3.11
C VAL A 66 -4.44 -5.41 -3.82
N GLU A 67 -4.64 -6.50 -3.09
CA GLU A 67 -5.15 -7.76 -3.67
C GLU A 67 -6.57 -7.60 -4.22
N ILE A 68 -7.46 -6.93 -3.47
CA ILE A 68 -8.82 -6.60 -3.93
C ILE A 68 -8.76 -5.70 -5.17
N ALA A 69 -7.92 -4.67 -5.16
CA ALA A 69 -7.78 -3.75 -6.30
C ALA A 69 -7.26 -4.46 -7.56
N ILE A 70 -6.33 -5.40 -7.42
CA ILE A 70 -5.87 -6.25 -8.53
C ILE A 70 -7.02 -7.13 -9.04
N ALA A 71 -7.75 -7.80 -8.15
CA ALA A 71 -8.86 -8.68 -8.51
C ALA A 71 -10.00 -7.95 -9.25
N GLN A 72 -10.20 -6.66 -8.94
CA GLN A 72 -11.20 -5.81 -9.60
C GLN A 72 -10.71 -5.17 -10.91
N GLY A 73 -9.42 -5.32 -11.25
CA GLY A 73 -8.81 -4.72 -12.44
C GLY A 73 -8.43 -3.24 -12.28
N GLY A 74 -8.45 -2.72 -11.04
CA GLY A 74 -8.04 -1.35 -10.69
C GLY A 74 -6.52 -1.18 -10.61
N LEU A 75 -5.77 -2.28 -10.50
CA LEU A 75 -4.31 -2.33 -10.55
C LEU A 75 -3.84 -3.44 -11.49
N PRO A 76 -2.69 -3.28 -12.16
CA PRO A 76 -2.10 -4.34 -12.96
C PRO A 76 -1.61 -5.49 -12.07
N THR A 77 -1.81 -6.73 -12.52
CA THR A 77 -1.10 -7.91 -12.01
C THR A 77 0.38 -7.76 -12.37
N LYS A 78 1.21 -7.37 -11.39
CA LYS A 78 2.67 -7.40 -11.54
C LYS A 78 3.21 -8.82 -11.37
#